data_AF-A0A225CYD6-F1
#
_entry.id   AF-A0A225CYD6-F1
#
_cell.length_a   1.000
_cell.length_b   1.000
_cell.length_c   1.000
_cell.angle_alpha   90.00
_cell.angle_beta   90.00
_cell.angle_gamma   90.00
#
_symmetry.space_group_name_H-M   'P 1'
#
loop_
_entity.id
_entity.type
_entity.pdbx_description
1 polymer ?
#
loop_
_entity_poly.entity_id
_entity_poly.type
_entity_poly.pdbx_seq_one_letter_code
_entity_poly.pdbx_strand_id
1 'polypeptide(L)'
;MKITPELIAHHHGRNHPDQSDVQLAGYLHNLECTARKVAEIRDRKAAAERAHRLAITAMDAELAAVHRDCRHPTTKWHADPAGGSDSWDECLVCGATI
;
A
#
# COMPACT_ATOMS: atom_id res chain seq x y z
N MET A 1 56.56 44.61 8.31
CA MET A 1 56.94 43.31 7.70
C MET A 1 56.46 43.31 6.26
N LYS A 2 57.34 43.09 5.29
CA LYS A 2 56.95 42.96 3.88
C LYS A 2 56.69 41.48 3.60
N ILE A 3 55.46 41.13 3.26
CA ILE A 3 55.12 39.77 2.81
C ILE A 3 55.77 39.60 1.44
N THR A 4 56.70 38.66 1.30
CA THR A 4 57.36 38.37 0.02
C THR A 4 56.54 37.37 -0.79
N PRO A 5 56.63 37.39 -2.14
CA PRO A 5 55.90 36.48 -3.01
C PRO A 5 56.16 34.99 -2.71
N GLU A 6 57.33 34.63 -2.16
CA GLU A 6 57.61 33.25 -1.76
C GLU A 6 56.74 32.77 -0.59
N LEU A 7 56.34 33.69 0.31
CA LEU A 7 55.45 33.39 1.44
C LEU A 7 54.02 33.08 0.97
N ILE A 8 53.62 33.67 -0.17
CA ILE A 8 52.32 33.42 -0.82
C ILE A 8 52.38 32.07 -1.55
N ALA A 9 53.48 31.78 -2.27
CA ALA A 9 53.67 30.52 -2.97
C ALA A 9 53.68 29.29 -2.04
N HIS A 10 54.22 29.43 -0.82
CA HIS A 10 54.27 28.32 0.15
C HIS A 10 52.88 27.92 0.69
N HIS A 11 51.87 28.79 0.60
CA HIS A 11 50.51 28.48 1.05
C HIS A 11 49.61 27.87 -0.04
N HIS A 12 49.98 27.98 -1.31
CA HIS A 12 49.23 27.37 -2.43
C HIS A 12 49.68 25.94 -2.76
N GLY A 13 50.69 25.41 -2.06
CA GLY A 13 51.25 24.07 -2.29
C GLY A 13 50.69 22.95 -1.41
N ARG A 14 49.63 23.19 -0.63
CA ARG A 14 48.94 22.12 0.12
C ARG A 14 47.53 21.94 -0.42
N ASN A 15 47.45 21.31 -1.59
CA ASN A 15 46.24 20.61 -2.03
C ASN A 15 45.96 19.47 -1.03
N HIS A 16 45.37 19.81 0.13
CA HIS A 16 44.53 18.83 0.80
C HIS A 16 43.40 18.51 -0.19
N PRO A 17 43.15 17.24 -0.53
CA PRO A 17 42.02 16.91 -1.38
C PRO A 17 40.77 17.54 -0.76
N ASP A 18 40.07 18.33 -1.57
CA ASP A 18 38.86 19.07 -1.25
C ASP A 18 37.91 18.21 -0.41
N GLN A 19 37.99 18.37 0.92
CA GLN A 19 37.03 17.74 1.83
C GLN A 19 35.61 18.19 1.49
N SER A 20 35.44 19.39 0.92
CA SER A 20 34.17 19.92 0.43
C SER A 20 33.59 19.08 -0.71
N ASP A 21 34.39 18.66 -1.67
CA ASP A 21 33.92 17.98 -2.88
C ASP A 21 33.55 16.52 -2.58
N VAL A 22 34.35 15.86 -1.73
CA VAL A 22 34.03 14.52 -1.21
C VAL A 22 32.78 14.54 -0.34
N GLN A 23 32.59 15.59 0.49
CA GLN A 23 31.39 15.75 1.30
C GLN A 23 30.14 16.05 0.46
N LEU A 24 30.27 16.88 -0.58
CA LEU A 24 29.18 17.20 -1.50
C LEU A 24 28.72 15.97 -2.29
N ALA A 25 29.66 15.19 -2.83
CA ALA A 25 29.36 13.97 -3.55
C ALA A 25 28.62 12.94 -2.67
N GLY A 26 29.05 12.79 -1.40
CA GLY A 26 28.37 11.93 -0.43
C GLY A 26 26.95 12.40 -0.11
N TYR A 27 26.74 13.72 0.01
CA TYR A 27 25.41 14.28 0.26
C TYR A 27 24.45 14.08 -0.92
N LEU A 28 24.91 14.33 -2.15
CA LEU A 28 24.13 14.11 -3.36
C LEU A 28 23.74 12.63 -3.50
N HIS A 29 24.69 11.71 -3.27
CA HIS A 29 24.41 10.28 -3.29
C HIS A 29 23.36 9.87 -2.25
N ASN A 30 23.42 10.43 -1.04
CA ASN A 30 22.44 10.17 0.01
C ASN A 30 21.05 10.71 -0.36
N LEU A 31 20.96 11.88 -1.00
CA LEU A 31 19.71 12.43 -1.49
C LEU A 31 19.09 11.54 -2.57
N GLU A 32 19.88 11.07 -3.54
CA GLU A 32 19.42 10.14 -4.58
C GLU A 32 18.92 8.82 -3.98
N CYS A 33 19.68 8.25 -3.05
CA CYS A 33 19.28 7.03 -2.35
C CYS A 33 17.98 7.23 -1.57
N THR A 34 17.82 8.38 -0.92
CA THR A 34 16.59 8.73 -0.18
C THR A 34 15.41 8.92 -1.13
N ALA A 35 15.60 9.63 -2.24
CA ALA A 35 14.57 9.84 -3.25
C ALA A 35 14.07 8.51 -3.83
N ARG A 36 14.98 7.57 -4.13
CA ARG A 36 14.63 6.22 -4.58
C ARG A 36 13.80 5.46 -3.54
N LYS A 37 14.22 5.46 -2.27
CA LYS A 37 13.46 4.80 -1.19
C LYS A 37 12.06 5.40 -1.03
N VAL A 38 11.93 6.73 -1.14
CA VAL A 38 10.63 7.41 -1.08
C VAL A 38 9.75 6.97 -2.25
N ALA A 39 10.29 6.85 -3.46
CA ALA A 39 9.56 6.34 -4.62
C ALA A 39 9.09 4.90 -4.39
N GLU A 40 9.97 4.00 -3.93
CA GLU A 40 9.62 2.61 -3.61
C GLU A 40 8.50 2.51 -2.56
N ILE A 41 8.55 3.34 -1.51
CA ILE A 41 7.50 3.38 -0.48
C ILE A 41 6.16 3.83 -1.08
N ARG A 42 6.18 4.85 -1.96
CA ARG A 42 4.96 5.33 -2.65
C ARG A 42 4.36 4.24 -3.53
N ASP A 43 5.18 3.51 -4.26
CA ASP A 43 4.72 2.42 -5.13
C ASP A 43 4.11 1.27 -4.32
N ARG A 44 4.77 0.89 -3.22
CA ARG A 44 4.24 -0.13 -2.29
C ARG A 44 2.93 0.30 -1.66
N LYS A 45 2.81 1.56 -1.25
CA LYS A 45 1.55 2.13 -0.73
C LYS A 45 0.44 2.05 -1.77
N ALA A 46 0.70 2.50 -3.00
CA ALA A 46 -0.29 2.47 -4.08
C ALA A 46 -0.72 1.03 -4.43
N ALA A 47 0.21 0.07 -4.39
CA ALA A 47 -0.11 -1.34 -4.56
C ALA A 47 -1.00 -1.88 -3.44
N ALA A 48 -0.69 -1.55 -2.18
CA ALA A 48 -1.51 -1.94 -1.02
C ALA A 48 -2.92 -1.32 -1.09
N GLU A 49 -3.04 -0.05 -1.46
CA GLU A 49 -4.35 0.62 -1.62
C GLU A 49 -5.19 -0.01 -2.75
N ARG A 50 -4.57 -0.48 -3.83
CA ARG A 50 -5.27 -1.25 -4.87
C ARG A 50 -5.72 -2.61 -4.34
N ALA A 51 -4.84 -3.34 -3.66
CA ALA A 51 -5.17 -4.65 -3.08
C ALA A 51 -6.31 -4.55 -2.05
N HIS A 52 -6.28 -3.54 -1.17
CA HIS A 52 -7.33 -3.30 -0.20
C HIS A 52 -8.68 -2.98 -0.86
N ARG A 53 -8.69 -2.13 -1.90
CA ARG A 53 -9.93 -1.84 -2.64
C ARG A 53 -10.52 -3.09 -3.27
N LEU A 54 -9.69 -3.92 -3.91
CA LEU A 54 -10.13 -5.19 -4.49
C LEU A 54 -10.70 -6.14 -3.43
N ALA A 55 -10.04 -6.23 -2.26
CA ALA A 55 -10.52 -7.06 -1.16
C ALA A 55 -11.88 -6.58 -0.62
N ILE A 56 -12.06 -5.26 -0.44
CA ILE A 56 -13.35 -4.68 -0.03
C ILE A 56 -14.42 -5.00 -1.07
N THR A 57 -14.15 -4.80 -2.36
CA THR A 57 -15.12 -5.11 -3.42
C THR A 57 -15.48 -6.60 -3.46
N ALA A 58 -14.51 -7.49 -3.22
CA ALA A 58 -14.77 -8.93 -3.13
C ALA A 58 -15.67 -9.26 -1.92
N MET A 59 -15.38 -8.69 -0.75
CA MET A 59 -16.21 -8.85 0.45
C MET A 59 -17.61 -8.29 0.24
N ASP A 60 -17.77 -7.13 -0.40
CA ASP A 60 -19.08 -6.55 -0.72
C ASP A 60 -19.86 -7.44 -1.68
N ALA A 61 -19.20 -8.05 -2.67
CA ALA A 61 -19.83 -9.00 -3.58
C ALA A 61 -20.27 -10.28 -2.86
N GLU A 62 -19.45 -10.80 -1.96
CA GLU A 62 -19.79 -11.95 -1.11
C GLU A 62 -20.96 -11.61 -0.17
N LEU A 63 -20.93 -10.46 0.49
CA LEU A 63 -22.03 -9.96 1.33
C LEU A 63 -23.32 -9.79 0.54
N ALA A 64 -23.24 -9.25 -0.69
CA ALA A 64 -24.40 -9.15 -1.57
C ALA A 64 -24.93 -10.52 -2.01
N ALA A 65 -24.05 -11.51 -2.18
CA ALA A 65 -24.44 -12.88 -2.48
C ALA A 65 -25.11 -13.57 -1.28
N VAL A 66 -24.64 -13.30 -0.05
CA VAL A 66 -25.24 -13.80 1.21
C VAL A 66 -26.55 -13.07 1.51
N HIS A 67 -26.68 -11.78 1.21
CA HIS A 67 -27.93 -11.03 1.32
C HIS A 67 -29.03 -11.43 0.31
N ARG A 68 -28.89 -12.58 -0.36
CA ARG A 68 -30.05 -13.31 -0.91
C ARG A 68 -30.92 -13.91 0.18
N ASP A 69 -30.46 -13.89 1.43
CA ASP A 69 -31.29 -14.15 2.60
C ASP A 69 -32.33 -13.04 2.76
N CYS A 70 -33.58 -13.45 2.96
CA CYS A 70 -34.67 -12.54 3.28
C CYS A 70 -34.29 -11.63 4.45
N ARG A 71 -34.54 -10.31 4.34
CA ARG A 71 -34.27 -9.33 5.41
C ARG A 71 -35.01 -9.59 6.73
N HIS A 72 -35.93 -10.53 6.76
CA HIS A 72 -36.71 -10.86 7.95
C HIS A 72 -36.06 -12.03 8.69
N PRO A 73 -35.88 -11.93 10.03
CA PRO A 73 -35.15 -12.91 10.83
C PRO A 73 -35.89 -14.24 11.03
N THR A 74 -37.04 -14.42 10.38
CA THR A 74 -37.95 -15.54 10.59
C THR A 74 -38.16 -16.30 9.29
N THR A 75 -37.63 -17.51 9.25
CA THR A 75 -37.79 -18.45 8.14
C THR A 75 -38.52 -19.70 8.63
N LYS A 76 -39.16 -20.38 7.69
CA LYS A 76 -39.72 -21.71 7.87
C LYS A 76 -38.96 -22.66 6.95
N TRP A 77 -38.54 -23.79 7.50
CA TRP A 77 -37.88 -24.82 6.73
C TRP A 77 -38.89 -25.70 5.99
N HIS A 78 -38.58 -26.04 4.74
CA HIS A 78 -39.37 -26.93 3.90
C HIS A 78 -38.52 -28.14 3.47
N ALA A 79 -38.99 -29.34 3.83
CA ALA A 79 -38.44 -30.58 3.31
C ALA A 79 -38.75 -30.73 1.83
N ASP A 80 -37.85 -31.36 1.07
CA ASP A 80 -38.15 -31.78 -0.29
C ASP A 80 -39.36 -32.75 -0.29
N PRO A 81 -40.48 -32.39 -0.96
CA PRO A 81 -41.63 -33.28 -1.07
C PRO A 81 -41.33 -34.59 -1.83
N ALA A 82 -40.26 -34.63 -2.63
CA ALA A 82 -39.80 -35.84 -3.31
C ALA A 82 -38.88 -36.73 -2.44
N GLY A 83 -38.53 -36.29 -1.22
CA GLY A 83 -37.66 -37.02 -0.30
C GLY A 83 -36.17 -37.00 -0.67
N GLY A 84 -35.74 -36.07 -1.53
CA GLY A 84 -34.34 -35.82 -1.86
C GLY A 84 -33.63 -34.91 -0.85
N SER A 85 -32.44 -34.45 -1.21
CA SER A 85 -31.60 -33.56 -0.37
C SER A 85 -31.90 -32.08 -0.54
N ASP A 86 -32.78 -31.72 -1.48
CA ASP A 86 -33.01 -30.34 -1.88
C ASP A 86 -34.07 -29.69 -0.96
N SER A 87 -33.65 -29.33 0.25
CA SER A 87 -34.45 -28.49 1.15
C SER A 87 -34.25 -27.01 0.86
N TRP A 88 -35.25 -26.18 1.19
CA TRP A 88 -35.16 -24.72 1.12
C TRP A 88 -35.82 -24.07 2.33
N ASP A 89 -35.44 -22.82 2.60
CA ASP A 89 -36.09 -22.01 3.61
C ASP A 89 -37.03 -20.99 2.95
N GLU A 90 -38.21 -20.75 3.54
CA GLU A 90 -39.15 -19.73 3.09
C GLU A 90 -39.27 -18.64 4.16
N CYS A 91 -39.18 -17.38 3.74
CA CYS A 91 -39.34 -16.25 4.62
C CYS A 91 -40.81 -16.06 5.05
N LEU A 92 -41.10 -16.13 6.35
CA LEU A 92 -42.49 -16.06 6.85
C LEU A 92 -43.17 -14.69 6.67
N VAL A 93 -42.39 -13.64 6.42
CA VAL A 93 -42.91 -12.27 6.31
C VAL A 93 -43.16 -11.85 4.85
N CYS A 94 -42.32 -12.29 3.89
CA CYS A 94 -42.48 -11.91 2.49
C CYS A 94 -42.61 -13.09 1.49
N GLY A 95 -42.52 -14.33 1.95
CA GLY A 95 -42.65 -15.54 1.12
C GLY A 95 -41.49 -15.80 0.16
N ALA A 96 -40.37 -15.08 0.30
CA ALA A 96 -39.19 -15.32 -0.51
C ALA A 96 -38.54 -16.66 -0.13
N THR A 97 -38.24 -17.49 -1.13
CA THR A 97 -37.40 -18.69 -0.99
C THR A 97 -35.94 -18.27 -0.83
N ILE A 98 -35.26 -18.86 0.15
CA ILE A 98 -33.86 -18.62 0.55
C ILE A 98 -33.07 -19.92 0.34
#